data_AF-A0A537YVC2-F1
#
_entry.id   AF-A0A537YVC2-F1
#
_cell.length_a   1.000
_cell.length_b   1.000
_cell.length_c   1.000
_cell.angle_alpha   90.00
_cell.angle_beta   90.00
_cell.angle_gamma   90.00
#
_symmetry.space_group_name_H-M   'P 1'
#
loop_
_entity.id
_entity.type
_entity.pdbx_description
1 polymer ?
#
loop_
_entity_poly.entity_id
_entity_poly.type
_entity_poly.pdbx_seq_one_letter_code
_entity_poly.pdbx_strand_id
1 'polypeptide(L)'
;MSRIHSKLGTAGFIIAVVALIAALGGTAFAVAGLNAKEKKEVKKIAKKFAGAQGLKGEVGPPGPAGPTGPEGPAGKAGADGVDGEPGPPGPPGPAGPTETSLPAGKTEVGLWSFTNHSEGKYWTTISWPLRLENVGSYGFTWIGPGESATTECPGSAEDPKALPGNICVYGQELQNTEKSFPEIGETLNFGVGLNLEFNTASGSTFSWGRGSWAVTAPTS
;
A
#
# COMPACT_ATOMS: atom_id res chain seq x y z
N MET A 1 -8.42 -51.00 37.14
CA MET A 1 -8.62 -51.18 38.59
C MET A 1 -7.50 -52.11 39.07
N SER A 2 -6.61 -51.85 40.02
CA SER A 2 -6.59 -50.92 41.13
C SER A 2 -5.12 -50.75 41.58
N ARG A 3 -4.52 -49.56 41.37
CA ARG A 3 -3.23 -49.17 41.99
C ARG A 3 -3.42 -48.54 43.38
N ILE A 4 -4.67 -48.30 43.78
CA ILE A 4 -5.03 -47.65 45.05
C ILE A 4 -5.23 -48.69 46.16
N HIS A 5 -5.62 -49.93 45.84
CA HIS A 5 -5.77 -51.01 46.84
C HIS A 5 -4.45 -51.47 47.47
N SER A 6 -3.30 -51.27 46.81
CA SER A 6 -2.02 -51.79 47.31
C SER A 6 -1.32 -50.87 48.32
N LYS A 7 -1.74 -49.60 48.44
CA LYS A 7 -1.12 -48.64 49.37
C LYS A 7 -1.88 -48.47 50.68
N LEU A 8 -3.18 -48.77 50.68
CA LEU A 8 -4.03 -48.77 51.86
C LEU A 8 -4.71 -50.13 51.83
N GLY A 9 -4.27 -51.06 52.69
CA GLY A 9 -4.87 -52.41 52.76
C GLY A 9 -6.39 -52.37 52.91
N THR A 10 -7.07 -53.51 52.80
CA THR A 10 -8.54 -53.61 52.68
C THR A 10 -9.31 -52.75 53.71
N ALA A 11 -8.81 -52.64 54.94
CA ALA A 11 -9.38 -51.78 55.98
C ALA A 11 -9.21 -50.27 55.71
N GLY A 12 -8.06 -49.83 55.19
CA GLY A 12 -7.80 -48.44 54.83
C GLY A 12 -8.60 -47.98 53.61
N PHE A 13 -8.83 -48.88 52.65
CA PHE A 13 -9.71 -48.60 51.50
C PHE A 13 -11.18 -48.43 51.95
N ILE A 14 -11.68 -49.26 52.86
CA ILE A 14 -13.05 -49.14 53.40
C ILE A 14 -13.22 -47.83 54.18
N ILE A 15 -12.26 -47.44 55.01
CA ILE A 15 -12.32 -46.17 55.76
C ILE A 15 -12.30 -44.97 54.82
N ALA A 16 -11.46 -44.99 53.78
CA ALA A 16 -11.40 -43.93 52.79
C ALA A 16 -12.71 -43.79 52.00
N VAL A 17 -13.36 -44.92 51.64
CA VAL A 17 -14.65 -44.91 50.94
C VAL A 17 -15.78 -44.44 51.85
N VAL A 18 -15.82 -44.85 53.12
CA VAL A 18 -16.83 -44.39 54.10
C VAL A 18 -16.66 -42.89 54.40
N ALA A 19 -15.43 -42.40 54.56
CA ALA A 19 -15.15 -40.98 54.75
C ALA A 19 -15.50 -40.15 53.52
N LEU A 20 -15.24 -40.68 52.31
CA LEU A 20 -15.58 -40.01 51.06
C LEU A 20 -17.10 -39.94 50.85
N ILE A 21 -17.84 -40.99 51.21
CA ILE A 21 -19.31 -41.02 51.16
C ILE A 21 -19.90 -40.07 52.21
N ALA A 22 -19.31 -39.98 53.41
CA ALA A 22 -19.72 -39.04 54.45
C ALA A 22 -19.40 -37.57 54.11
N ALA A 23 -18.33 -37.32 53.35
CA ALA A 23 -17.91 -35.98 52.93
C ALA A 23 -18.67 -35.47 51.70
N LEU A 24 -19.11 -36.36 50.79
CA LEU A 24 -19.80 -36.00 49.55
C LEU A 24 -21.33 -36.11 49.64
N GLY A 25 -21.86 -36.81 50.64
CA GLY A 25 -23.30 -36.93 50.87
C GLY A 25 -23.63 -36.53 52.31
N GLY A 26 -24.15 -35.32 52.51
CA GLY A 26 -24.77 -34.88 53.77
C GLY A 26 -26.07 -35.63 54.08
N THR A 27 -26.02 -36.96 54.12
CA THR A 27 -27.16 -37.81 54.41
C THR A 27 -27.00 -38.38 55.81
N ALA A 28 -27.89 -37.92 56.71
CA ALA A 28 -28.32 -38.76 57.82
C ALA A 28 -28.88 -40.05 57.22
N PHE A 29 -28.06 -41.09 57.06
CA PHE A 29 -28.56 -42.41 56.77
C PHE A 29 -29.37 -42.86 57.97
N ALA A 30 -30.69 -42.87 57.81
CA ALA A 30 -31.60 -43.55 58.71
C ALA A 30 -31.09 -44.98 58.94
N VAL A 31 -30.78 -45.30 60.19
CA VAL A 31 -30.16 -46.57 60.58
C VAL A 31 -31.23 -47.67 60.62
N ALA A 32 -31.72 -48.07 59.45
CA ALA A 32 -32.57 -49.24 59.28
C ALA A 32 -31.66 -50.43 58.92
N GLY A 33 -31.18 -51.16 59.95
CA GLY A 33 -30.40 -52.39 59.71
C GLY A 33 -29.50 -52.89 60.83
N LEU A 34 -29.32 -52.15 61.94
CA LEU A 34 -28.51 -52.65 63.06
C LEU A 34 -29.26 -53.69 63.88
N ASN A 35 -28.62 -54.83 64.14
CA ASN A 35 -29.15 -55.84 65.06
C ASN A 35 -29.08 -55.32 66.52
N ALA A 36 -29.82 -55.97 67.43
CA ALA A 36 -30.00 -55.49 68.81
C ALA A 36 -28.68 -55.36 69.61
N LYS A 37 -27.61 -56.06 69.20
CA LYS A 37 -26.32 -56.06 69.89
C LYS A 37 -25.51 -54.81 69.53
N GLU A 38 -25.53 -54.41 68.25
CA GLU A 38 -24.79 -53.25 67.74
C GLU A 38 -25.40 -51.91 68.21
N LYS A 39 -26.72 -51.83 68.34
CA LYS A 39 -27.38 -50.64 68.94
C LYS A 39 -26.99 -50.43 70.41
N LYS A 40 -26.68 -51.49 71.14
CA LYS A 40 -26.31 -51.40 72.57
C LYS A 40 -24.90 -50.87 72.75
N GLU A 41 -23.97 -51.29 71.90
CA GLU A 41 -22.58 -50.78 71.90
C GLU A 41 -22.51 -49.32 71.45
N VAL A 42 -23.22 -48.95 70.39
CA VAL A 42 -23.27 -47.53 69.94
C VAL A 42 -23.89 -46.63 71.01
N LYS A 43 -24.94 -47.09 71.72
CA LYS A 43 -25.54 -46.33 72.84
C LYS A 43 -24.59 -46.23 74.04
N LYS A 44 -23.74 -47.23 74.28
CA LYS A 44 -22.74 -47.23 75.36
C LYS A 44 -21.58 -46.28 75.04
N ILE A 45 -21.15 -46.22 73.78
CA ILE A 45 -20.13 -45.30 73.30
C ILE A 45 -20.68 -43.86 73.33
N ALA A 46 -21.90 -43.61 72.85
CA ALA A 46 -22.52 -42.28 72.91
C ALA A 46 -22.74 -41.79 74.36
N LYS A 47 -23.07 -42.69 75.30
CA LYS A 47 -23.22 -42.36 76.73
C LYS A 47 -21.88 -42.12 77.44
N LYS A 48 -20.77 -42.64 76.92
CA LYS A 48 -19.42 -42.43 77.48
C LYS A 48 -18.84 -41.05 77.14
N PHE A 49 -19.37 -40.38 76.11
CA PHE A 49 -18.92 -39.03 75.70
C PHE A 49 -19.95 -37.93 75.96
N ALA A 50 -21.10 -38.26 76.58
CA ALA A 50 -22.07 -37.29 77.06
C ALA A 50 -21.84 -37.02 78.56
N GLY A 51 -21.10 -35.97 78.86
CA GLY A 51 -21.04 -35.39 80.21
C GLY A 51 -19.67 -35.46 80.88
N ALA A 52 -18.81 -34.49 80.56
CA ALA A 52 -17.85 -33.94 81.51
C ALA A 52 -17.79 -32.43 81.28
N GLN A 53 -18.36 -31.68 82.23
CA GLN A 53 -18.34 -30.22 82.25
C GLN A 53 -16.90 -29.77 82.48
N GLY A 54 -16.28 -29.18 81.45
CA GLY A 54 -14.97 -28.54 81.59
C GLY A 54 -15.05 -27.33 82.51
N LEU A 55 -14.14 -27.25 83.48
CA LEU A 55 -13.96 -26.10 84.36
C LEU A 55 -13.66 -24.84 83.52
N LYS A 56 -14.20 -23.69 83.95
CA LYS A 56 -13.94 -22.38 83.34
C LYS A 56 -12.44 -22.08 83.44
N GLY A 57 -11.73 -22.04 82.31
CA GLY A 57 -10.34 -21.59 82.27
C GLY A 57 -10.22 -20.13 82.69
N GLU A 58 -9.17 -19.81 83.43
CA GLU A 58 -8.77 -18.43 83.72
C GLU A 58 -8.51 -17.65 82.43
N VAL A 59 -8.73 -16.34 82.46
CA VAL A 59 -8.45 -15.45 81.33
C VAL A 59 -6.94 -15.44 81.10
N GLY A 60 -6.51 -15.88 79.91
CA GLY A 60 -5.09 -15.82 79.52
C GLY A 60 -4.58 -14.37 79.47
N PRO A 61 -3.27 -14.13 79.69
CA PRO A 61 -2.69 -12.79 79.61
C PRO A 61 -2.94 -12.19 78.22
N PRO A 62 -2.97 -10.84 78.09
CA PRO A 62 -3.04 -10.20 76.78
C PRO A 62 -1.92 -10.73 75.87
N GLY A 63 -2.27 -11.11 74.65
CA GLY A 63 -1.29 -11.58 73.67
C GLY A 63 -0.24 -10.50 73.37
N PRO A 64 1.00 -10.88 72.99
CA PRO A 64 2.00 -9.91 72.57
C PRO A 64 1.48 -9.05 71.43
N ALA A 65 1.92 -7.80 71.37
CA ALA A 65 1.61 -6.94 70.23
C ALA A 65 1.99 -7.65 68.92
N GLY A 66 1.08 -7.67 67.95
CA GLY A 66 1.31 -8.31 66.66
C GLY A 66 2.54 -7.72 65.96
N PRO A 67 3.25 -8.49 65.12
CA PRO A 67 4.37 -7.96 64.35
C PRO A 67 3.89 -6.79 63.49
N THR A 68 4.76 -5.79 63.31
CA THR A 68 4.50 -4.72 62.33
C THR A 68 4.25 -5.37 60.97
N GLY A 69 3.17 -4.96 60.30
CA GLY A 69 2.80 -5.50 58.99
C GLY A 69 3.95 -5.34 57.98
N PRO A 70 4.05 -6.24 56.98
CA PRO A 70 5.06 -6.10 55.94
C PRO A 70 4.92 -4.77 55.22
N GLU A 71 6.04 -4.19 54.79
CA GLU A 71 6.03 -3.02 53.92
C GLU A 71 5.20 -3.32 52.67
N GLY A 72 4.36 -2.36 52.27
CA GLY A 72 3.48 -2.52 51.10
C GLY A 72 4.31 -2.74 49.82
N PRO A 73 3.77 -3.47 48.83
CA PRO A 73 4.48 -3.67 47.57
C PRO A 73 4.77 -2.33 46.89
N ALA A 74 5.94 -2.22 46.27
CA ALA A 74 6.31 -1.06 45.46
C ALA A 74 5.22 -0.78 44.40
N GLY A 75 4.91 0.51 44.20
CA GLY A 75 3.96 0.94 43.18
C GLY A 75 4.37 0.46 41.79
N LYS A 76 3.39 0.11 40.95
CA LYS A 76 3.65 -0.28 39.55
C LYS A 76 4.31 0.88 38.80
N ALA A 77 5.23 0.56 37.89
CA ALA A 77 5.77 1.53 36.94
C ALA A 77 4.63 2.22 36.17
N GLY A 78 4.78 3.52 35.91
CA GLY A 78 3.85 4.26 35.08
C GLY A 78 3.78 3.66 33.66
N ALA A 79 2.62 3.76 33.02
CA ALA A 79 2.48 3.34 31.63
C ALA A 79 3.36 4.22 30.72
N ASP A 80 3.89 3.62 29.65
CA ASP A 80 4.61 4.36 28.61
C ASP A 80 3.68 5.43 28.00
N GLY A 81 4.27 6.57 27.64
CA GLY A 81 3.54 7.62 26.93
C GLY A 81 3.03 7.11 25.58
N VAL A 82 1.83 7.57 25.17
CA VAL A 82 1.30 7.23 23.84
C VAL A 82 2.14 7.88 22.75
N ASP A 83 2.34 7.16 21.64
CA ASP A 83 2.98 7.73 20.44
C ASP A 83 2.20 8.96 19.96
N GLY A 84 2.94 9.98 19.50
CA GLY A 84 2.33 11.18 18.93
C GLY A 84 1.53 10.86 17.67
N GLU A 85 0.45 11.60 17.43
CA GLU A 85 -0.34 11.42 16.21
C GLU A 85 0.51 11.73 14.95
N PRO A 86 0.26 11.02 13.83
CA PRO A 86 0.88 11.35 12.55
C PRO A 86 0.62 12.83 12.19
N GLY A 87 1.63 13.48 11.59
CA GLY A 87 1.48 14.84 11.09
C GLY A 87 0.39 14.96 10.01
N PRO A 88 -0.21 16.15 9.82
CA PRO A 88 -1.21 16.35 8.79
C PRO A 88 -0.61 16.13 7.38
N PRO A 89 -1.43 15.74 6.38
CA PRO A 89 -0.99 15.71 4.99
C PRO A 89 -0.43 17.07 4.54
N GLY A 90 0.56 17.04 3.63
CA GLY A 90 1.07 18.26 3.00
C GLY A 90 -0.01 18.96 2.15
N PRO A 91 0.17 20.27 1.85
CA PRO A 91 -0.77 20.99 0.99
C PRO A 91 -0.79 20.40 -0.43
N PRO A 92 -1.90 20.52 -1.18
CA PRO A 92 -1.93 20.19 -2.61
C PRO A 92 -0.84 20.93 -3.40
N GLY A 93 -0.31 20.28 -4.43
CA GLY A 93 0.60 20.93 -5.39
C GLY A 93 -0.08 22.05 -6.18
N PRO A 94 0.69 22.97 -6.81
CA PRO A 94 0.12 24.00 -7.68
C PRO A 94 -0.61 23.36 -8.86
N ALA A 95 -1.62 24.06 -9.38
CA ALA A 95 -2.28 23.66 -10.63
C ALA A 95 -1.25 23.61 -11.78
N GLY A 96 -1.36 22.61 -12.65
CA GLY A 96 -0.54 22.53 -13.86
C GLY A 96 -0.82 23.70 -14.82
N PRO A 97 0.10 24.01 -15.75
CA PRO A 97 -0.12 25.07 -16.74
C PRO A 97 -1.39 24.77 -17.54
N THR A 98 -2.30 25.74 -17.58
CA THR A 98 -3.57 25.67 -18.32
C THR A 98 -3.42 26.12 -19.76
N GLU A 99 -2.20 26.43 -20.19
CA GLU A 99 -1.92 26.90 -21.55
C GLU A 99 -2.24 25.78 -22.54
N THR A 100 -3.30 25.97 -23.31
CA THR A 100 -3.70 25.06 -24.39
C THR A 100 -3.19 25.52 -25.75
N SER A 101 -2.69 26.75 -25.85
CA SER A 101 -2.09 27.35 -27.05
C SER A 101 -0.65 27.78 -26.80
N LEU A 102 0.18 27.74 -27.83
CA LEU A 102 1.58 28.16 -27.76
C LEU A 102 1.65 29.69 -27.61
N PRO A 103 2.26 30.23 -26.53
CA PRO A 103 2.33 31.67 -26.36
C PRO A 103 3.14 32.36 -27.46
N ALA A 104 2.81 33.61 -27.76
CA ALA A 104 3.47 34.41 -28.79
C ALA A 104 5.01 34.42 -28.64
N GLY A 105 5.71 34.19 -29.74
CA GLY A 105 7.18 34.13 -29.79
C GLY A 105 7.82 32.92 -29.10
N LYS A 106 7.05 31.98 -28.54
CA LYS A 106 7.58 30.73 -27.99
C LYS A 106 7.77 29.70 -29.10
N THR A 107 8.75 28.83 -28.90
CA THR A 107 9.14 27.78 -29.83
C THR A 107 8.88 26.41 -29.23
N GLU A 108 8.27 25.53 -30.02
CA GLU A 108 8.21 24.09 -29.79
C GLU A 108 9.18 23.40 -30.73
N VAL A 109 9.78 22.31 -30.26
CA VAL A 109 10.68 21.48 -31.06
C VAL A 109 10.34 20.01 -30.85
N GLY A 110 10.68 19.18 -31.83
CA GLY A 110 10.53 17.75 -31.66
C GLY A 110 11.22 16.96 -32.76
N LEU A 111 11.02 15.65 -32.70
CA LEU A 111 11.62 14.69 -33.62
C LEU A 111 10.55 14.15 -34.57
N TRP A 112 11.02 13.66 -35.72
CA TRP A 112 10.23 12.82 -36.59
C TRP A 112 11.10 11.69 -37.13
N SER A 113 10.47 10.56 -37.40
CA SER A 113 11.11 9.43 -38.03
C SER A 113 10.07 8.54 -38.68
N PHE A 114 10.51 7.73 -39.63
CA PHE A 114 9.69 6.67 -40.20
C PHE A 114 10.57 5.52 -40.67
N THR A 115 9.95 4.35 -40.79
CA THR A 115 10.43 3.20 -41.54
C THR A 115 9.26 2.69 -42.35
N ASN A 116 9.45 2.47 -43.64
CA ASN A 116 8.42 1.98 -44.54
C ASN A 116 8.93 0.77 -45.32
N HIS A 117 8.06 -0.24 -45.49
CA HIS A 117 8.36 -1.52 -46.14
C HIS A 117 7.48 -1.75 -47.39
N SER A 118 7.00 -0.67 -47.99
CA SER A 118 6.21 -0.69 -49.21
C SER A 118 6.74 0.31 -50.24
N GLU A 119 6.39 0.06 -51.50
CA GLU A 119 6.51 1.07 -52.55
C GLU A 119 5.41 2.14 -52.39
N GLY A 120 5.69 3.35 -52.86
CA GLY A 120 4.72 4.44 -52.93
C GLY A 120 4.72 5.41 -51.74
N LYS A 121 3.65 6.22 -51.69
CA LYS A 121 3.48 7.31 -50.72
C LYS A 121 3.12 6.81 -49.34
N TYR A 122 3.66 7.44 -48.32
CA TYR A 122 3.29 7.25 -46.93
C TYR A 122 3.39 8.55 -46.15
N TRP A 123 2.76 8.58 -44.98
CA TRP A 123 2.75 9.74 -44.10
C TRP A 123 3.41 9.40 -42.77
N THR A 124 4.15 10.37 -42.23
CA THR A 124 4.51 10.41 -40.81
C THR A 124 3.99 11.71 -40.22
N THR A 125 3.69 11.74 -38.92
CA THR A 125 3.07 12.91 -38.30
C THR A 125 4.08 13.58 -37.39
N ILE A 126 4.16 14.91 -37.47
CA ILE A 126 4.75 15.74 -36.41
C ILE A 126 3.64 16.33 -35.57
N SER A 127 3.85 16.39 -34.27
CA SER A 127 2.88 16.94 -33.33
C SER A 127 3.56 17.76 -32.25
N TRP A 128 2.84 18.75 -31.75
CA TRP A 128 3.29 19.62 -30.67
C TRP A 128 2.23 19.67 -29.57
N PRO A 129 2.63 19.85 -28.30
CA PRO A 129 1.71 19.77 -27.17
C PRO A 129 0.77 20.98 -27.08
N LEU A 130 1.25 22.18 -27.43
CA LEU A 130 0.52 23.43 -27.34
C LEU A 130 -0.06 23.83 -28.70
N ARG A 131 -1.38 24.05 -28.78
CA ARG A 131 -2.03 24.37 -30.05
C ARG A 131 -1.47 25.64 -30.68
N LEU A 132 -1.30 25.61 -31.99
CA LEU A 132 -1.02 26.79 -32.80
C LEU A 132 -2.33 27.35 -33.32
N GLU A 133 -2.57 28.63 -33.09
CA GLU A 133 -3.70 29.35 -33.69
C GLU A 133 -3.38 29.71 -35.15
N ASN A 134 -4.36 29.59 -36.04
CA ASN A 134 -4.24 29.98 -37.46
C ASN A 134 -3.04 29.35 -38.19
N VAL A 135 -2.85 28.03 -38.07
CA VAL A 135 -1.70 27.31 -38.67
C VAL A 135 -1.51 27.60 -40.17
N GLY A 136 -2.58 27.83 -40.92
CA GLY A 136 -2.51 28.20 -42.34
C GLY A 136 -1.81 29.54 -42.64
N SER A 137 -1.53 30.36 -41.63
CA SER A 137 -0.75 31.60 -41.76
C SER A 137 0.76 31.42 -41.57
N TYR A 138 1.21 30.24 -41.13
CA TYR A 138 2.62 29.99 -40.87
C TYR A 138 3.36 29.73 -42.17
N GLY A 139 4.57 30.27 -42.29
CA GLY A 139 5.52 29.85 -43.30
C GLY A 139 5.95 28.40 -43.04
N PHE A 140 5.99 27.56 -44.07
CA PHE A 140 6.51 26.20 -43.97
C PHE A 140 7.79 26.09 -44.78
N THR A 141 8.83 25.53 -44.18
CA THR A 141 10.11 25.30 -44.84
C THR A 141 10.68 23.95 -44.46
N TRP A 142 11.11 23.20 -45.47
CA TRP A 142 11.87 21.97 -45.34
C TRP A 142 13.35 22.25 -45.61
N ILE A 143 14.23 21.72 -44.77
CA ILE A 143 15.68 21.73 -44.95
C ILE A 143 16.14 20.27 -44.89
N GLY A 144 16.53 19.72 -46.03
CA GLY A 144 16.96 18.33 -46.17
C GLY A 144 18.40 18.06 -45.74
N PRO A 145 18.82 16.78 -45.75
CA PRO A 145 20.19 16.40 -45.44
C PRO A 145 21.20 17.11 -46.36
N GLY A 146 22.12 17.88 -45.77
CA GLY A 146 23.14 18.65 -46.49
C GLY A 146 22.66 19.96 -47.12
N GLU A 147 21.37 20.31 -46.99
CA GLU A 147 20.86 21.62 -47.38
C GLU A 147 21.25 22.69 -46.33
N SER A 148 21.42 23.93 -46.78
CA SER A 148 21.76 25.05 -45.89
C SER A 148 20.52 25.64 -45.22
N ALA A 149 20.71 26.19 -44.04
CA ALA A 149 19.67 26.92 -43.32
C ALA A 149 19.15 28.12 -44.11
N THR A 150 17.89 28.48 -43.90
CA THR A 150 17.26 29.68 -44.48
C THR A 150 17.14 30.79 -43.44
N THR A 151 16.74 31.98 -43.87
CA THR A 151 16.47 33.10 -42.95
C THR A 151 15.37 32.74 -41.96
N GLU A 152 14.30 32.10 -42.43
CA GLU A 152 13.14 31.68 -41.65
C GLU A 152 13.46 30.50 -40.73
N CYS A 153 14.40 29.65 -41.14
CA CYS A 153 14.76 28.40 -40.50
C CYS A 153 16.28 28.30 -40.29
N PRO A 154 16.86 29.08 -39.37
CA PRO A 154 18.31 29.22 -39.22
C PRO A 154 19.00 28.03 -38.52
N GLY A 155 18.25 27.00 -38.13
CA GLY A 155 18.74 25.83 -37.39
C GLY A 155 19.24 24.67 -38.26
N SER A 156 19.40 23.51 -37.62
CA SER A 156 19.71 22.22 -38.24
C SER A 156 18.85 21.10 -37.64
N ALA A 157 19.05 19.85 -38.08
CA ALA A 157 18.37 18.72 -37.46
C ALA A 157 18.77 18.51 -35.99
N GLU A 158 20.01 18.80 -35.62
CA GLU A 158 20.53 18.68 -34.26
C GLU A 158 20.18 19.87 -33.36
N ASP A 159 19.96 21.04 -33.96
CA ASP A 159 19.61 22.30 -33.29
C ASP A 159 18.47 23.01 -34.05
N PRO A 160 17.23 22.46 -33.98
CA PRO A 160 16.12 22.95 -34.78
C PRO A 160 15.65 24.31 -34.29
N LYS A 161 15.50 25.26 -35.23
CA LYS A 161 15.10 26.65 -34.94
C LYS A 161 14.08 27.14 -35.95
N ALA A 162 13.18 28.00 -35.51
CA ALA A 162 12.23 28.66 -36.39
C ALA A 162 12.08 30.11 -35.97
N LEU A 163 12.07 31.04 -36.93
CA LEU A 163 11.64 32.41 -36.66
C LEU A 163 10.13 32.45 -36.36
N PRO A 164 9.65 33.47 -35.62
CA PRO A 164 8.22 33.63 -35.35
C PRO A 164 7.36 33.51 -36.61
N GLY A 165 6.27 32.75 -36.52
CA GLY A 165 5.36 32.49 -37.64
C GLY A 165 5.86 31.47 -38.66
N ASN A 166 6.91 30.69 -38.33
CA ASN A 166 7.44 29.66 -39.23
C ASN A 166 7.41 28.27 -38.59
N ILE A 167 7.21 27.28 -39.45
CA ILE A 167 7.34 25.85 -39.21
C ILE A 167 8.51 25.37 -40.05
N CYS A 168 9.54 24.90 -39.37
CA CYS A 168 10.79 24.44 -39.97
C CYS A 168 10.92 22.94 -39.73
N VAL A 169 11.07 22.17 -40.80
CA VAL A 169 11.29 20.72 -40.74
C VAL A 169 12.67 20.40 -41.27
N TYR A 170 13.47 19.73 -40.46
CA TYR A 170 14.85 19.41 -40.73
C TYR A 170 15.00 17.91 -40.97
N GLY A 171 15.53 17.52 -42.12
CA GLY A 171 15.96 16.17 -42.44
C GLY A 171 17.41 15.96 -42.05
N GLN A 172 17.64 15.03 -41.13
CA GLN A 172 18.98 14.58 -40.79
C GLN A 172 19.45 13.53 -41.78
N GLU A 173 18.63 12.50 -42.00
CA GLU A 173 18.95 11.35 -42.84
C GLU A 173 17.71 10.89 -43.60
N LEU A 174 17.92 10.51 -44.86
CA LEU A 174 16.91 9.92 -45.74
C LEU A 174 17.57 8.79 -46.54
N GLN A 175 16.99 7.59 -46.48
CA GLN A 175 17.40 6.46 -47.32
C GLN A 175 16.25 6.05 -48.23
N ASN A 176 16.53 5.86 -49.52
CA ASN A 176 15.58 5.39 -50.53
C ASN A 176 14.25 6.16 -50.49
N THR A 177 14.33 7.46 -50.22
CA THR A 177 13.16 8.32 -50.01
C THR A 177 13.24 9.51 -50.93
N GLU A 178 12.13 9.81 -51.59
CA GLU A 178 11.90 11.06 -52.30
C GLU A 178 10.95 11.92 -51.46
N LYS A 179 11.23 13.23 -51.38
CA LYS A 179 10.31 14.20 -50.77
C LYS A 179 9.21 14.55 -51.77
N SER A 180 7.95 14.56 -51.35
CA SER A 180 6.82 14.85 -52.25
C SER A 180 5.98 16.08 -51.86
N PHE A 181 6.44 16.93 -50.94
CA PHE A 181 5.74 18.16 -50.53
C PHE A 181 5.85 19.27 -51.58
N PRO A 182 4.74 19.89 -52.03
CA PRO A 182 4.17 21.04 -51.30
C PRO A 182 2.65 21.30 -51.46
N GLU A 183 1.96 21.53 -50.34
CA GLU A 183 0.98 22.59 -49.98
C GLU A 183 0.48 22.20 -48.59
N ILE A 184 0.24 23.17 -47.71
CA ILE A 184 -0.18 22.95 -46.33
C ILE A 184 -1.67 22.49 -46.36
N GLY A 185 -1.93 21.30 -46.88
CA GLY A 185 -3.27 20.86 -47.31
C GLY A 185 -4.00 19.96 -46.31
N GLU A 186 -3.29 19.36 -45.35
CA GLU A 186 -3.90 18.55 -44.29
C GLU A 186 -3.24 18.84 -42.95
N THR A 187 -3.20 20.12 -42.57
CA THR A 187 -3.11 20.48 -41.15
C THR A 187 -4.13 19.66 -40.40
N LEU A 188 -3.71 18.90 -39.39
CA LEU A 188 -4.66 18.30 -38.48
C LEU A 188 -5.55 19.44 -37.97
N ASN A 189 -6.86 19.34 -38.19
CA ASN A 189 -7.90 20.38 -37.97
C ASN A 189 -7.92 21.00 -36.55
N PHE A 190 -7.02 20.59 -35.67
CA PHE A 190 -6.90 21.02 -34.28
C PHE A 190 -5.67 21.89 -34.00
N GLY A 191 -4.81 22.15 -35.00
CA GLY A 191 -3.61 22.97 -34.83
C GLY A 191 -2.59 22.36 -33.88
N VAL A 192 -2.48 21.03 -33.86
CA VAL A 192 -1.62 20.24 -32.95
C VAL A 192 -0.52 19.46 -33.68
N GLY A 193 -0.44 19.57 -35.01
CA GLY A 193 0.52 18.83 -35.80
C GLY A 193 0.29 18.95 -37.31
N LEU A 194 1.19 18.34 -38.07
CA LEU A 194 1.15 18.24 -39.53
C LEU A 194 1.47 16.81 -39.97
N ASN A 195 0.92 16.42 -41.10
CA ASN A 195 1.37 15.22 -41.80
C ASN A 195 2.52 15.55 -42.76
N LEU A 196 3.56 14.75 -42.67
CA LEU A 196 4.71 14.71 -43.54
C LEU A 196 4.54 13.53 -44.53
N GLU A 197 4.19 13.80 -45.79
CA GLU A 197 4.23 12.90 -46.94
C GLU A 197 5.64 12.65 -47.51
N PHE A 198 6.03 11.39 -47.55
CA PHE A 198 7.23 10.92 -48.22
C PHE A 198 6.87 9.83 -49.22
N ASN A 199 7.77 9.56 -50.17
CA ASN A 199 7.62 8.50 -51.15
C ASN A 199 8.82 7.56 -51.09
N THR A 200 8.59 6.25 -51.08
CA THR A 200 9.69 5.29 -51.29
C THR A 200 10.20 5.46 -52.72
N ALA A 201 11.50 5.70 -52.87
CA ALA A 201 12.15 5.92 -54.16
C ALA A 201 11.87 4.73 -55.12
N SER A 202 11.72 5.05 -56.40
CA SER A 202 11.38 4.05 -57.42
C SER A 202 12.36 2.87 -57.41
N GLY A 203 11.84 1.64 -57.41
CA GLY A 203 12.64 0.40 -57.39
C GLY A 203 13.12 -0.02 -56.00
N SER A 204 12.73 0.68 -54.93
CA SER A 204 12.93 0.24 -53.55
C SER A 204 11.61 -0.18 -52.90
N THR A 205 11.64 -1.22 -52.08
CA THR A 205 10.53 -1.62 -51.20
C THR A 205 10.77 -1.21 -49.75
N PHE A 206 11.90 -0.57 -49.46
CA PHE A 206 12.27 -0.14 -48.12
C PHE A 206 12.78 1.29 -48.13
N SER A 207 12.26 2.09 -47.21
CA SER A 207 12.72 3.46 -46.99
C SER A 207 12.68 3.81 -45.50
N TRP A 208 13.57 4.70 -45.09
CA TRP A 208 13.53 5.26 -43.76
C TRP A 208 14.11 6.67 -43.75
N GLY A 209 13.76 7.41 -42.72
CA GLY A 209 14.22 8.77 -42.55
C GLY A 209 14.02 9.23 -41.12
N ARG A 210 14.79 10.25 -40.74
CA ARG A 210 14.66 10.92 -39.45
C ARG A 210 15.11 12.35 -39.50
N GLY A 211 14.66 13.10 -38.52
CA GLY A 211 15.13 14.45 -38.28
C GLY A 211 14.36 15.10 -37.16
N SER A 212 14.28 16.41 -37.23
CA SER A 212 13.61 17.24 -36.21
C SER A 212 12.77 18.32 -36.85
N TRP A 213 12.06 19.05 -36.02
CA TRP A 213 11.27 20.19 -36.42
C TRP A 213 11.29 21.25 -35.33
N ALA A 214 11.06 22.50 -35.72
CA ALA A 214 10.80 23.63 -34.84
C ALA A 214 9.60 24.43 -35.36
N VAL A 215 8.79 24.94 -34.44
CA VAL A 215 7.73 25.91 -34.76
C VAL A 215 7.71 27.02 -33.73
N THR A 216 7.65 28.26 -34.19
CA THR A 216 7.60 29.42 -33.30
C THR A 216 6.32 30.21 -33.54
N ALA A 217 5.52 30.43 -32.49
CA ALA A 217 4.32 31.24 -32.59
C ALA A 217 4.65 32.68 -33.04
N PRO A 218 3.81 33.33 -33.87
CA PRO A 218 3.98 34.72 -34.25
C PRO A 218 4.12 35.63 -33.03
N THR A 219 4.91 36.69 -33.19
CA THR A 219 4.90 37.81 -32.24
C THR A 219 3.73 38.72 -32.60
N SER A 220 2.88 39.04 -31.61
CA SER A 220 1.74 39.98 -31.74
C SER A 220 2.14 41.33 -32.31
#